data_AF-A0A1G2ZG83-F1
#
_entry.id   AF-A0A1G2ZG83-F1
#
_cell.length_a   1.000
_cell.length_b   1.000
_cell.length_c   1.000
_cell.angle_alpha   90.00
_cell.angle_beta   90.00
_cell.angle_gamma   90.00
#
_symmetry.space_group_name_H-M   'P 1'
#
loop_
_entity.id
_entity.type
_entity.pdbx_description
1 polymer ?
#
loop_
_entity_poly.entity_id
_entity_poly.type
_entity_poly.pdbx_seq_one_letter_code
_entity_poly.pdbx_strand_id
1 'polypeptide(L)'
;MIDLLGDLGIVAHLCQNGRRQGQGEQPFLCFERRSPGDVLVGGVKIAGSAQRRRRGAVLQHGSVLLGRSPAAPELPALGDLARNAPAAGELVDAWSRELAAALAITWRRARLSAEQRRRAAELVEDRYASARWTRHRRR
;
A
#
# COMPACT_ATOMS: atom_id res chain seq x y z
N MET A 1 -6.05 10.01 0.66
CA MET A 1 -6.58 8.70 1.12
C MET A 1 -7.51 8.89 2.29
N ILE A 2 -7.09 9.50 3.40
CA ILE A 2 -8.00 9.81 4.51
C ILE A 2 -9.16 10.67 4.02
N ASP A 3 -8.86 11.80 3.39
CA ASP A 3 -9.87 12.74 2.89
C ASP A 3 -10.77 12.08 1.84
N LEU A 4 -10.17 11.40 0.86
CA LEU A 4 -10.88 10.61 -0.15
C LEU A 4 -11.87 9.60 0.46
N LEU A 5 -11.47 8.86 1.49
CA LEU A 5 -12.38 7.93 2.18
C LEU A 5 -13.47 8.71 2.94
N GLY A 6 -13.11 9.84 3.54
CA GLY A 6 -14.04 10.76 4.18
C GLY A 6 -15.13 11.29 3.25
N ASP A 7 -14.77 11.65 2.01
CA ASP A 7 -15.72 12.11 0.97
C ASP A 7 -16.72 11.02 0.58
N LEU A 8 -16.31 9.76 0.71
CA LEU A 8 -17.20 8.62 0.52
C LEU A 8 -18.07 8.34 1.75
N GLY A 9 -17.84 9.00 2.89
CA GLY A 9 -18.51 8.74 4.16
C GLY A 9 -17.86 7.64 5.00
N ILE A 10 -16.58 7.34 4.75
CA ILE A 10 -15.80 6.32 5.46
C ILE A 10 -14.84 7.01 6.42
N VAL A 11 -15.04 6.83 7.72
CA VAL A 11 -14.19 7.42 8.75
C VAL A 11 -12.86 6.65 8.81
N ALA A 12 -11.81 7.27 8.29
CA ALA A 12 -10.45 6.75 8.31
C ALA A 12 -9.52 7.66 9.14
N HIS A 13 -8.52 7.06 9.78
CA HIS A 13 -7.52 7.80 10.56
C HIS A 13 -6.12 7.27 10.30
N LEU A 14 -5.13 8.16 10.37
CA LEU A 14 -3.74 7.74 10.44
C LEU A 14 -3.45 7.15 11.83
N CYS A 15 -2.78 6.01 11.84
CA CYS A 15 -2.17 5.49 13.04
C CYS A 15 -1.10 6.48 13.51
N GLN A 16 -1.34 7.18 14.63
CA GLN A 16 -0.38 8.15 15.18
C GLN A 16 0.66 7.46 16.05
N ASN A 17 0.17 6.67 17.01
CA ASN A 17 0.97 5.74 17.76
C ASN A 17 0.72 4.39 17.14
N GLY A 18 1.70 3.85 16.40
CA GLY A 18 1.77 2.40 16.25
C GLY A 18 1.77 1.90 17.68
N ARG A 19 0.64 1.36 18.18
CA ARG A 19 0.60 0.76 19.50
C ARG A 19 1.88 -0.06 19.55
N ARG A 20 2.80 0.22 20.49
CA ARG A 20 3.81 -0.75 20.86
C ARG A 20 2.97 -1.96 21.23
N GLN A 21 2.75 -2.85 20.26
CA GLN A 21 2.31 -4.19 20.57
C GLN A 21 3.30 -4.60 21.65
N GLY A 22 2.77 -5.00 22.80
CA GLY A 22 3.57 -5.24 23.99
C GLY A 22 4.74 -6.17 23.68
N GLN A 23 5.60 -6.41 24.66
CA GLN A 23 6.80 -7.26 24.53
C GLN A 23 6.53 -8.74 24.15
N GLY A 24 5.37 -9.08 23.57
CA GLY A 24 5.06 -10.35 22.92
C GLY A 24 5.51 -10.41 21.46
N GLU A 25 5.30 -11.58 20.89
CA GLU A 25 5.69 -11.92 19.52
C GLU A 25 4.91 -11.08 18.50
N GLN A 26 5.64 -10.46 17.56
CA GLN A 26 5.02 -9.62 16.54
C GLN A 26 4.25 -10.50 15.54
N PRO A 27 2.98 -10.19 15.22
CA PRO A 27 2.17 -10.96 14.28
C PRO A 27 2.92 -11.16 12.95
N PHE A 28 2.79 -12.31 12.32
CA PHE A 28 3.51 -12.58 11.08
C PHE A 28 3.07 -11.63 9.95
N LEU A 29 1.77 -11.34 9.83
CA LEU A 29 1.23 -10.57 8.72
C LEU A 29 1.41 -9.05 8.94
N CYS A 30 1.88 -8.37 7.90
CA CYS A 30 2.15 -6.92 7.94
C CYS A 30 0.89 -6.08 8.24
N PHE A 31 -0.29 -6.57 7.85
CA PHE A 31 -1.57 -5.88 8.08
C PHE A 31 -2.08 -5.99 9.52
N GLU A 32 -1.59 -6.96 10.30
CA GLU A 32 -1.90 -7.06 11.73
C GLU A 32 -1.01 -6.12 12.57
N ARG A 33 0.17 -5.79 12.02
CA ARG A 33 1.08 -4.81 12.60
C ARG A 33 0.61 -3.39 12.30
N ARG A 34 0.92 -2.46 13.19
CA ARG A 34 0.64 -1.03 13.03
C ARG A 34 1.90 -0.20 13.16
N SER A 35 2.07 0.72 12.24
CA SER A 35 3.15 1.69 12.20
C SER A 35 2.58 3.10 12.02
N PRO A 36 3.28 4.14 12.50
CA PRO A 36 2.91 5.51 12.20
C PRO A 36 2.72 5.72 10.69
N GLY A 37 1.59 6.31 10.30
CA GLY A 37 1.23 6.55 8.91
C GLY A 37 0.43 5.42 8.22
N ASP A 38 0.19 4.30 8.90
CA ASP A 38 -0.82 3.32 8.44
C ASP A 38 -2.22 3.94 8.47
N VAL A 39 -3.06 3.58 7.50
CA VAL A 39 -4.46 4.03 7.44
C VAL A 39 -5.36 3.00 8.10
N LEU A 40 -6.14 3.45 9.08
CA LEU A 40 -7.05 2.62 9.85
C LEU A 40 -8.51 3.01 9.57
N VAL A 41 -9.40 2.02 9.48
CA VAL A 41 -10.87 2.18 9.44
C VAL A 41 -11.46 1.28 10.52
N GLY A 42 -12.29 1.83 11.42
CA GLY A 42 -12.81 1.07 12.57
C GLY A 42 -11.71 0.48 13.46
N GLY A 43 -10.52 1.09 13.45
CA GLY A 43 -9.34 0.56 14.13
C GLY A 43 -8.65 -0.61 13.43
N VAL A 44 -9.06 -1.05 12.26
CA VAL A 44 -8.40 -2.09 11.44
C VAL A 44 -7.51 -1.42 10.39
N LYS A 45 -6.31 -1.95 10.15
CA LYS A 45 -5.40 -1.41 9.13
C LYS A 45 -5.87 -1.81 7.73
N ILE A 46 -6.25 -0.82 6.92
CA ILE A 46 -6.69 -1.03 5.54
C ILE A 46 -5.63 -0.63 4.53
N ALA A 47 -4.65 0.20 4.89
CA ALA A 47 -3.54 0.52 4.02
C ALA A 47 -2.26 0.72 4.80
N GLY A 48 -1.16 0.28 4.19
CA GLY A 48 0.19 0.53 4.67
C GLY A 48 1.08 0.99 3.52
N SER A 49 2.13 1.74 3.85
CA SER A 49 3.08 2.25 2.87
C SER A 49 4.53 1.90 3.22
N ALA A 50 5.38 1.98 2.21
CA ALA A 50 6.82 1.86 2.32
C ALA A 50 7.47 2.90 1.40
N GLN A 51 8.62 3.41 1.84
CA GLN A 51 9.35 4.45 1.14
C GLN A 51 10.81 4.07 0.95
N ARG A 52 11.36 4.35 -0.23
CA ARG A 52 12.80 4.34 -0.48
C ARG A 52 13.25 5.67 -1.05
N ARG A 53 14.35 6.20 -0.52
CA ARG A 53 14.97 7.45 -1.00
C ARG A 53 16.35 7.17 -1.57
N ARG A 54 16.70 7.88 -2.64
CA ARG A 54 18.03 7.97 -3.26
C ARG A 54 18.30 9.44 -3.61
N ARG A 55 19.54 9.78 -3.95
CA ARG A 55 19.88 11.15 -4.38
C ARG A 55 19.01 11.53 -5.58
N GLY A 56 18.17 12.54 -5.40
CA GLY A 56 17.27 13.06 -6.44
C GLY A 56 16.00 12.24 -6.70
N ALA A 57 15.69 11.19 -5.92
CA ALA A 57 14.51 10.36 -6.18
C ALA A 57 13.87 9.77 -4.91
N VAL A 58 12.54 9.67 -4.91
CA VAL A 58 11.74 8.98 -3.91
C VAL A 58 10.84 7.95 -4.59
N LEU A 59 10.81 6.74 -4.06
CA LEU A 59 9.81 5.72 -4.36
C LEU A 59 8.91 5.57 -3.14
N GLN A 60 7.64 5.95 -3.30
CA GLN A 60 6.57 5.69 -2.34
C GLN A 60 5.66 4.62 -2.94
N HIS A 61 5.44 3.53 -2.21
CA HIS A 61 4.53 2.47 -2.63
C HIS A 61 3.81 1.86 -1.42
N GLY A 62 2.80 1.04 -1.66
CA GLY A 62 2.02 0.46 -0.59
C GLY A 62 0.96 -0.50 -1.10
N SER A 63 0.11 -0.93 -0.18
CA SER A 63 -1.01 -1.80 -0.48
C SER A 63 -2.25 -1.31 0.26
N VAL A 64 -3.40 -1.43 -0.39
CA VAL A 64 -4.73 -1.17 0.19
C VAL A 64 -5.50 -2.49 0.16
N LEU A 65 -6.03 -2.90 1.30
CA LEU A 65 -6.77 -4.13 1.47
C LEU A 65 -8.25 -3.87 1.17
N LEU A 66 -8.63 -4.00 -0.11
CA LEU A 66 -9.99 -3.69 -0.57
C LEU A 66 -10.99 -4.82 -0.33
N GLY A 67 -10.55 -6.07 -0.53
CA GLY A 67 -11.35 -7.28 -0.32
C GLY A 67 -10.60 -8.35 0.47
N ARG A 68 -11.35 -9.22 1.14
CA ARG A 68 -10.80 -10.30 1.97
C ARG A 68 -10.15 -11.37 1.10
N SER A 69 -8.99 -11.87 1.54
CA SER A 69 -8.30 -12.97 0.87
C SER A 69 -8.66 -14.31 1.52
N PRO A 70 -8.93 -15.38 0.74
CA PRO A 70 -9.04 -16.73 1.28
C PRO A 70 -7.75 -17.24 1.93
N ALA A 71 -6.59 -16.67 1.59
CA ALA A 71 -5.30 -17.05 2.16
C ALA A 71 -4.98 -16.35 3.49
N ALA A 72 -5.76 -15.33 3.87
CA ALA A 72 -5.65 -14.62 5.14
C ALA A 72 -7.05 -14.14 5.58
N PRO A 73 -7.99 -15.08 5.85
CA PRO A 73 -9.38 -14.76 6.16
C PRO A 73 -9.57 -13.97 7.48
N GLU A 74 -8.55 -13.98 8.34
CA GLU A 74 -8.48 -13.23 9.59
C GLU A 74 -8.33 -11.71 9.40
N LEU A 75 -7.95 -11.25 8.20
CA LEU A 75 -7.77 -9.84 7.90
C LEU A 75 -9.07 -9.24 7.33
N PRO A 76 -9.77 -8.36 8.08
CA PRO A 76 -10.90 -7.63 7.53
C PRO A 76 -10.43 -6.64 6.48
N ALA A 77 -11.10 -6.62 5.34
CA ALA A 77 -10.82 -5.68 4.27
C ALA A 77 -11.75 -4.46 4.32
N LEU A 78 -11.46 -3.44 3.53
CA LEU A 78 -12.28 -2.22 3.47
C LEU A 78 -13.76 -2.53 3.15
N GLY A 79 -14.03 -3.46 2.22
CA GLY A 79 -15.39 -3.90 1.90
C GLY A 79 -16.14 -4.58 3.05
N ASP A 80 -15.44 -5.15 4.03
CA ASP A 80 -16.05 -5.73 5.23
C ASP A 80 -16.44 -4.64 6.25
N LEU A 81 -15.76 -3.49 6.20
CA LEU A 81 -15.84 -2.43 7.20
C LEU A 81 -16.76 -1.28 6.76
N ALA A 82 -16.99 -1.13 5.46
CA ALA A 82 -17.72 -0.02 4.88
C ALA A 82 -18.58 -0.49 3.69
N ARG A 83 -19.90 -0.31 3.78
CA ARG A 83 -20.84 -0.68 2.70
C ARG A 83 -20.63 0.11 1.40
N ASN A 84 -20.10 1.31 1.53
CA ASN A 84 -19.73 2.27 0.50
C ASN A 84 -18.24 2.16 0.10
N ALA A 85 -17.58 1.04 0.41
CA ALA A 85 -16.20 0.82 -0.01
C ALA A 85 -16.07 0.92 -1.54
N PRO A 86 -15.15 1.74 -2.07
CA PRO A 86 -15.00 1.91 -3.50
C PRO A 86 -14.41 0.65 -4.15
N ALA A 87 -14.77 0.40 -5.40
CA ALA A 87 -14.07 -0.56 -6.22
C ALA A 87 -12.63 -0.09 -6.51
N ALA A 88 -11.75 -1.01 -6.89
CA ALA A 88 -10.34 -0.69 -7.15
C ALA A 88 -10.17 0.42 -8.20
N GLY A 89 -10.96 0.40 -9.28
CA GLY A 89 -10.94 1.43 -10.32
C GLY A 89 -11.34 2.81 -9.80
N GLU A 90 -12.45 2.89 -9.06
CA GLU A 90 -12.95 4.13 -8.46
C GLU A 90 -11.92 4.75 -7.50
N LEU A 91 -11.28 3.91 -6.68
CA LEU A 91 -10.22 4.35 -5.79
C LEU A 91 -9.00 4.85 -6.57
N VAL A 92 -8.57 4.16 -7.62
CA VAL A 92 -7.45 4.59 -8.46
C VAL A 92 -7.76 5.93 -9.12
N ASP A 93 -8.96 6.11 -9.67
CA ASP A 93 -9.34 7.34 -10.36
C ASP A 93 -9.43 8.53 -9.40
N ALA A 94 -10.12 8.36 -8.28
CA ALA A 94 -10.23 9.40 -7.25
C ALA A 94 -8.85 9.75 -6.67
N TRP A 95 -8.05 8.75 -6.32
CA TRP A 95 -6.75 8.99 -5.72
C TRP A 95 -5.75 9.60 -6.71
N SER A 96 -5.81 9.23 -7.99
CA SER A 96 -5.01 9.86 -9.03
C SER A 96 -5.34 11.34 -9.18
N ARG A 97 -6.62 11.72 -9.14
CA ARG A 97 -7.03 13.14 -9.17
C ARG A 97 -6.48 13.92 -7.98
N GLU A 98 -6.67 13.39 -6.77
CA GLU A 98 -6.16 14.02 -5.54
C GLU A 98 -4.63 14.17 -5.55
N LEU A 99 -3.90 13.14 -6.00
CA LEU A 99 -2.44 13.22 -6.10
C LEU A 99 -1.97 14.21 -7.17
N ALA A 100 -2.68 14.31 -8.30
CA ALA A 100 -2.37 15.31 -9.33
C ALA A 100 -2.52 16.73 -8.76
N ALA A 101 -3.63 17.00 -8.07
CA ALA A 101 -3.88 18.29 -7.44
C ALA A 101 -2.83 18.60 -6.36
N ALA A 102 -2.60 17.67 -5.43
CA ALA A 102 -1.68 17.86 -4.31
C ALA A 102 -0.21 18.06 -4.74
N LEU A 103 0.20 17.42 -5.85
CA LEU A 103 1.55 17.54 -6.39
C LEU A 103 1.68 18.62 -7.47
N ALA A 104 0.57 19.28 -7.84
CA ALA A 104 0.49 20.22 -8.96
C ALA A 104 1.04 19.62 -10.28
N ILE A 105 0.65 18.39 -10.59
CA ILE A 105 1.07 17.66 -11.79
C ILE A 105 -0.12 17.23 -12.64
N THR A 106 0.14 16.97 -13.92
CA THR A 106 -0.82 16.32 -14.82
C THR A 106 -0.34 14.92 -15.17
N TRP A 107 -1.19 13.92 -14.95
CA TRP A 107 -0.89 12.56 -15.36
C TRP A 107 -0.98 12.42 -16.87
N ARG A 108 0.01 11.75 -17.46
CA ARG A 108 -0.05 11.30 -18.85
C ARG A 108 0.08 9.79 -18.88
N ARG A 109 -0.93 9.11 -19.44
CA ARG A 109 -0.87 7.66 -19.65
C ARG A 109 0.32 7.37 -20.57
N ALA A 110 1.22 6.52 -20.09
CA ALA A 110 2.40 6.09 -20.82
C ALA A 110 2.57 4.57 -20.66
N ARG A 111 3.19 3.95 -21.66
CA ARG A 111 3.70 2.58 -21.54
C ARG A 111 5.15 2.65 -21.09
N LEU A 112 5.63 1.60 -20.43
CA LEU A 112 7.05 1.45 -20.16
C LEU A 112 7.86 1.55 -21.48
N SER A 113 9.06 2.11 -21.44
CA SER A 113 9.98 2.08 -22.58
C SER A 113 10.56 0.67 -22.78
N ALA A 114 11.17 0.41 -23.94
CA ALA A 114 11.90 -0.85 -24.16
C ALA A 114 13.03 -1.05 -23.14
N GLU A 115 13.74 0.03 -22.79
CA GLU A 115 14.77 0.02 -21.76
C GLU A 115 14.21 -0.30 -20.37
N GLN A 116 13.10 0.32 -19.96
CA GLN A 116 12.47 0.03 -18.67
C GLN A 116 11.98 -1.42 -18.59
N ARG A 117 11.40 -1.95 -19.68
CA ARG A 117 11.00 -3.36 -19.77
C ARG A 117 12.20 -4.30 -19.66
N ARG A 118 13.28 -4.03 -20.41
CA ARG A 118 14.52 -4.80 -20.35
C ARG A 118 15.10 -4.81 -18.94
N ARG A 119 15.19 -3.64 -18.30
CA ARG A 119 15.69 -3.52 -16.93
C ARG A 119 14.82 -4.24 -15.91
N ALA A 120 13.50 -4.22 -16.08
CA ALA A 120 12.58 -4.99 -15.24
C ALA A 120 12.79 -6.50 -15.40
N ALA A 121 13.01 -6.98 -16.63
CA ALA A 121 13.29 -8.39 -16.91
C ALA A 121 14.62 -8.84 -16.28
N GLU A 122 15.70 -8.08 -16.46
CA GLU A 122 17.00 -8.33 -15.80
C GLU A 122 16.84 -8.44 -14.28
N LEU A 123 16.09 -7.52 -13.65
CA LEU A 123 15.85 -7.57 -12.20
C LEU A 123 15.05 -8.80 -11.76
N VAL A 124 14.15 -9.31 -12.61
CA VAL A 124 13.43 -10.55 -12.32
C VAL A 124 14.40 -11.73 -12.38
N GLU A 125 15.15 -11.85 -13.45
CA GLU A 125 16.12 -12.93 -13.68
C GLU A 125 17.21 -12.98 -12.61
N ASP A 126 17.89 -11.85 -12.38
CA ASP A 126 19.05 -11.78 -11.50
C ASP A 126 18.69 -11.83 -10.01
N ARG A 127 17.43 -11.50 -9.67
CA ARG A 127 17.07 -11.20 -8.28
C ARG A 127 15.69 -11.72 -7.89
N TYR A 128 14.61 -11.19 -8.45
CA TYR A 128 13.28 -11.41 -7.88
C TYR A 128 12.72 -12.83 -8.11
N ALA A 129 13.20 -13.56 -9.12
CA ALA A 129 12.88 -14.96 -9.34
C ALA A 129 13.70 -15.92 -8.46
N SER A 130 14.79 -15.46 -7.86
CA SER A 130 15.68 -16.30 -7.06
C SER A 130 15.08 -16.62 -5.69
N ALA A 131 14.89 -17.91 -5.40
CA ALA A 131 14.47 -18.37 -4.06
C ALA A 131 15.45 -17.94 -2.97
N ARG A 132 16.76 -17.86 -3.28
CA ARG A 132 17.77 -17.35 -2.36
C ARG A 132 17.46 -15.90 -1.98
N TRP A 133 17.10 -15.07 -2.94
CA TRP A 133 16.75 -13.66 -2.69
C TRP A 133 15.45 -13.52 -1.91
N THR A 134 14.41 -14.25 -2.29
CA THR A 134 13.08 -14.13 -1.66
C THR A 134 13.03 -14.73 -0.25
N ARG A 135 13.81 -15.78 0.03
CA ARG A 135 13.90 -16.42 1.36
C ARG A 135 14.97 -15.79 2.26
N HIS A 136 16.06 -15.28 1.69
CA HIS A 136 17.17 -14.71 2.45
C HIS A 136 17.67 -13.42 1.80
N ARG A 137 17.22 -12.27 2.35
CA ARG A 137 17.88 -10.98 2.10
C ARG A 137 19.26 -11.00 2.73
N ARG A 138 20.30 -11.43 2.02
CA ARG A 138 21.66 -11.03 2.40
C ARG A 138 21.72 -9.50 2.32
N ARG A 139 22.05 -8.87 3.45
CA ARG A 139 22.35 -7.44 3.54
C ARG A 139 23.65 -7.15 2.79
#